data_AF-A0A9X0HWT0-F1
#
_entry.id   AF-A0A9X0HWT0-F1
#
_cell.length_a   1.000
_cell.length_b   1.000
_cell.length_c   1.000
_cell.angle_alpha   90.00
_cell.angle_beta   90.00
_cell.angle_gamma   90.00
#
_symmetry.space_group_name_H-M   'P 1'
#
loop_
_entity.id
_entity.type
_entity.pdbx_description
1 polymer ?
#
loop_
_entity_poly.entity_id
_entity_poly.type
_entity_poly.pdbx_seq_one_letter_code
_entity_poly.pdbx_strand_id
1 'polypeptide(L)'
;MAAALAAAAASGVALVGAGEATAVPDVVDRTYSDAQKIIQRAGGNAVIATRVGSGADEAECLVTNAWDAAVRRPNSRGRPVANSDVMVALNCNAAVAAPGAPGNSAMSPVGRDAKAEQQRQAAKAAREAARLEEQELARAETPNT
;
A
#
# COMPACT_ATOMS: atom_id res chain seq x y z
N MET A 1 -47.69 -47.06 -37.09
CA MET A 1 -46.51 -47.68 -37.74
C MET A 1 -46.00 -46.64 -38.73
N ALA A 2 -44.88 -45.93 -38.60
CA ALA A 2 -43.65 -45.99 -37.82
C ALA A 2 -43.23 -44.51 -37.51
N ALA A 3 -42.92 -44.12 -36.28
CA ALA A 3 -41.60 -44.15 -35.63
C ALA A 3 -40.48 -43.36 -36.37
N ALA A 4 -40.09 -42.20 -35.83
CA ALA A 4 -38.69 -41.80 -35.62
C ALA A 4 -38.60 -40.57 -34.71
N LEU A 5 -38.00 -40.79 -33.53
CA LEU A 5 -37.49 -39.79 -32.60
C LEU A 5 -36.19 -39.19 -33.15
N ALA A 6 -35.99 -37.88 -33.03
CA ALA A 6 -34.64 -37.30 -32.94
C ALA A 6 -34.70 -35.94 -32.21
N ALA A 7 -33.92 -35.85 -31.14
CA ALA A 7 -33.82 -34.72 -30.22
C ALA A 7 -32.63 -33.80 -30.57
N ALA A 8 -32.68 -32.60 -29.97
CA ALA A 8 -31.56 -31.74 -29.56
C ALA A 8 -30.72 -31.01 -30.63
N ALA A 9 -30.65 -29.67 -30.54
CA ALA A 9 -29.68 -28.98 -29.68
C ALA A 9 -29.75 -27.46 -29.91
N ALA A 10 -30.14 -26.70 -28.88
CA ALA A 10 -29.96 -25.25 -28.86
C ALA A 10 -28.48 -24.96 -28.50
N SER A 11 -27.65 -24.65 -29.49
CA SER A 11 -26.26 -24.22 -29.30
C SER A 11 -26.19 -22.72 -29.01
N GLY A 12 -26.76 -22.30 -27.87
CA GLY A 12 -26.45 -21.00 -27.26
C GLY A 12 -25.22 -21.15 -26.38
N VAL A 13 -24.01 -21.07 -26.95
CA VAL A 13 -22.79 -21.06 -26.15
C VAL A 13 -22.69 -19.68 -25.49
N ALA A 14 -23.14 -19.59 -24.25
CA ALA A 14 -22.98 -18.42 -23.41
C ALA A 14 -21.49 -18.10 -23.26
N LEU A 15 -21.04 -16.98 -23.85
CA LEU A 15 -19.72 -16.38 -23.59
C LEU A 15 -19.65 -15.71 -22.20
N VAL A 16 -20.46 -16.15 -21.23
CA VAL A 16 -20.50 -15.58 -19.88
C VAL A 16 -19.40 -16.23 -19.05
N GLY A 17 -18.17 -15.78 -19.29
CA GLY A 17 -17.00 -16.28 -18.59
C GLY A 17 -15.75 -15.42 -18.80
N ALA A 18 -15.89 -14.16 -19.25
CA ALA A 18 -14.83 -13.18 -19.07
C ALA A 18 -14.73 -12.91 -17.57
N GLY A 19 -13.94 -13.72 -16.87
CA GLY A 19 -13.55 -13.41 -15.50
C GLY A 19 -12.98 -12.00 -15.49
N GLU A 20 -13.52 -11.13 -14.65
CA GLU A 20 -12.99 -9.79 -14.50
C GLU A 20 -11.51 -9.92 -14.15
N ALA A 21 -10.63 -9.45 -15.03
CA ALA A 21 -9.23 -9.30 -14.72
C ALA A 21 -9.15 -8.19 -13.66
N THR A 22 -9.24 -8.55 -12.38
CA THR A 22 -9.06 -7.61 -11.29
C THR A 22 -7.58 -7.24 -11.30
N ALA A 23 -7.25 -6.13 -11.96
CA ALA A 23 -5.89 -5.61 -11.93
C ALA A 23 -5.50 -5.33 -10.47
N VAL A 24 -4.23 -5.59 -10.14
CA VAL A 24 -3.67 -5.21 -8.84
C VAL A 24 -3.94 -3.72 -8.61
N PRO A 25 -4.49 -3.34 -7.45
CA PRO A 25 -4.74 -1.94 -7.14
C PRO A 25 -3.46 -1.09 -7.25
N ASP A 26 -3.59 0.15 -7.73
CA ASP A 26 -2.46 1.08 -7.77
C ASP A 26 -2.09 1.53 -6.35
N VAL A 27 -1.02 0.92 -5.82
CA VAL A 27 -0.50 1.15 -4.47
C VAL A 27 0.96 1.59 -4.50
N VAL A 28 1.54 1.84 -5.68
CA VAL A 28 2.92 2.33 -5.80
C VAL A 28 3.00 3.73 -5.16
N ASP A 29 4.12 4.02 -4.51
CA ASP A 29 4.39 5.24 -3.77
C ASP A 29 3.45 5.47 -2.55
N ARG A 30 2.70 4.44 -2.13
CA ARG A 30 1.96 4.43 -0.85
C ARG A 30 2.78 3.75 0.24
N THR A 31 2.50 4.11 1.49
CA THR A 31 3.02 3.37 2.65
C THR A 31 2.47 1.95 2.63
N TYR A 32 3.25 0.99 3.13
CA TYR A 32 2.83 -0.40 3.19
C TYR A 32 1.53 -0.58 3.99
N SER A 33 1.37 0.17 5.09
CA SER A 33 0.14 0.15 5.87
C SER A 33 -1.10 0.60 5.07
N ASP A 34 -0.98 1.58 4.18
CA ASP A 34 -2.09 2.00 3.33
C ASP A 34 -2.31 1.04 2.16
N ALA A 35 -1.23 0.52 1.58
CA ALA A 35 -1.29 -0.51 0.55
C ALA A 35 -2.02 -1.77 1.06
N GLN A 36 -1.71 -2.24 2.27
CA GLN A 36 -2.41 -3.34 2.92
C GLN A 36 -3.92 -3.09 2.97
N LYS A 37 -4.35 -1.91 3.43
CA LYS A 37 -5.77 -1.57 3.52
C LYS A 37 -6.44 -1.51 2.15
N ILE A 38 -5.76 -0.95 1.14
CA ILE A 38 -6.28 -0.86 -0.23
C ILE A 38 -6.45 -2.26 -0.83
N ILE A 39 -5.42 -3.10 -0.72
CA ILE A 39 -5.42 -4.48 -1.22
C ILE A 39 -6.50 -5.31 -0.52
N GLN A 40 -6.63 -5.20 0.80
CA GLN A 40 -7.68 -5.90 1.56
C GLN A 40 -9.08 -5.46 1.15
N ARG A 41 -9.31 -4.16 0.92
CA ARG A 41 -10.60 -3.67 0.40
C ARG A 41 -10.91 -4.19 -1.00
N ALA A 42 -9.89 -4.48 -1.81
CA ALA A 42 -10.03 -5.11 -3.12
C ALA A 42 -10.16 -6.64 -3.05
N GLY A 43 -10.20 -7.24 -1.84
CA GLY A 43 -10.31 -8.69 -1.65
C GLY A 43 -8.98 -9.45 -1.75
N GLY A 44 -7.85 -8.74 -1.82
CA GLY A 44 -6.52 -9.31 -1.84
C GLY A 44 -5.86 -9.37 -0.46
N ASN A 45 -4.75 -10.12 -0.37
CA ASN A 45 -3.85 -10.16 0.78
C ASN A 45 -2.50 -9.60 0.38
N ALA A 46 -2.04 -8.53 1.03
CA ALA A 46 -0.71 -8.01 0.75
C ALA A 46 0.37 -8.93 1.35
N VAL A 47 1.33 -9.35 0.54
CA VAL A 47 2.45 -10.21 0.94
C VAL A 47 3.75 -9.53 0.53
N ILE A 48 4.67 -9.34 1.48
CA ILE A 48 5.97 -8.73 1.20
C ILE A 48 6.81 -9.70 0.37
N ALA A 49 7.13 -9.31 -0.86
CA ALA A 49 7.98 -10.06 -1.77
C ALA A 49 9.46 -9.74 -1.53
N THR A 50 9.77 -8.45 -1.44
CA THR A 50 11.12 -7.95 -1.25
C THR A 50 11.09 -6.72 -0.36
N ARG A 51 12.15 -6.54 0.41
CA ARG A 51 12.38 -5.37 1.26
C ARG A 51 13.80 -4.88 1.06
N VAL A 52 13.95 -3.59 0.75
CA VAL A 52 15.25 -2.95 0.59
C VAL A 52 15.38 -1.82 1.60
N GLY A 53 16.49 -1.79 2.34
CA GLY A 53 16.74 -0.79 3.38
C GLY A 53 16.17 -1.17 4.75
N SER A 54 16.66 -0.48 5.78
CA SER A 54 16.33 -0.72 7.18
C SER A 54 16.13 0.58 7.98
N GLY A 55 15.97 1.71 7.29
CA GLY A 55 15.93 3.04 7.90
C GLY A 55 14.55 3.48 8.39
N ALA A 56 13.48 2.81 7.95
CA ALA A 56 12.10 3.09 8.33
C ALA A 56 11.40 1.85 8.91
N ASP A 57 10.36 2.10 9.71
CA ASP A 57 9.43 1.06 10.17
C ASP A 57 8.70 0.42 8.98
N GLU A 58 8.44 -0.88 9.05
CA GLU A 58 7.88 -1.64 7.92
C GLU A 58 6.55 -1.08 7.41
N ALA A 59 5.71 -0.60 8.34
CA ALA A 59 4.42 0.01 8.03
C ALA A 59 4.53 1.31 7.20
N GLU A 60 5.67 2.01 7.31
CA GLU A 60 5.95 3.28 6.64
C GLU A 60 6.75 3.11 5.35
N CYS A 61 7.28 1.91 5.08
CA CYS A 61 8.02 1.65 3.85
C CYS A 61 7.14 1.90 2.62
N LEU A 62 7.73 2.52 1.61
CA LEU A 62 7.03 2.81 0.36
C LEU A 62 6.98 1.58 -0.53
N VAL A 63 5.82 1.30 -1.09
CA VAL A 63 5.66 0.27 -2.12
C VAL A 63 6.26 0.76 -3.42
N THR A 64 7.22 0.04 -3.96
CA THR A 64 7.87 0.36 -5.25
C THR A 64 7.33 -0.46 -6.41
N ASN A 65 6.70 -1.59 -6.12
CA ASN A 65 6.03 -2.42 -7.11
C ASN A 65 4.99 -3.32 -6.44
N ALA A 66 3.92 -3.66 -7.15
CA ALA A 66 2.88 -4.58 -6.70
C ALA A 66 2.40 -5.47 -7.87
N TRP A 67 2.24 -6.77 -7.63
CA TRP A 67 1.81 -7.72 -8.66
C TRP A 67 1.10 -8.94 -8.05
N ASP A 68 0.27 -9.62 -8.82
CA ASP A 68 -0.40 -10.84 -8.36
C ASP A 68 0.61 -11.98 -8.20
N ALA A 69 0.45 -12.77 -7.14
CA ALA A 69 1.28 -13.96 -6.95
C ALA A 69 1.08 -14.96 -8.11
N ALA A 70 2.18 -15.35 -8.75
CA ALA A 70 2.16 -16.23 -9.91
C ALA A 70 1.74 -17.67 -9.58
N VAL A 71 1.93 -18.11 -8.34
CA VAL A 71 1.70 -19.51 -7.92
C VAL A 71 0.54 -19.58 -6.94
N ARG A 72 -0.45 -20.43 -7.25
CA ARG A 72 -1.53 -20.75 -6.32
C ARG A 72 -1.00 -21.66 -5.23
N ARG A 73 -1.03 -21.21 -3.97
CA ARG A 73 -0.70 -22.07 -2.82
C ARG A 73 -1.84 -23.09 -2.63
N PRO A 74 -1.57 -24.40 -2.53
CA PRO A 74 -2.60 -25.35 -2.16
C PRO A 74 -3.03 -25.12 -0.70
N ASN A 75 -4.29 -25.40 -0.38
CA ASN A 75 -4.75 -25.42 1.02
C ASN A 75 -4.16 -26.62 1.78
N SER A 76 -4.45 -26.70 3.09
CA SER A 76 -4.00 -27.79 3.97
C SER A 76 -4.43 -29.21 3.53
N ARG A 77 -5.35 -29.32 2.57
CA ARG A 77 -5.82 -30.58 1.98
C ARG A 77 -5.29 -30.79 0.55
N GLY A 78 -4.32 -30.01 0.10
CA GLY A 78 -3.69 -30.13 -1.21
C GLY A 78 -4.56 -29.64 -2.38
N ARG A 79 -5.69 -28.96 -2.14
CA ARG A 79 -6.54 -28.46 -3.24
C ARG A 79 -6.09 -27.07 -3.69
N PRO A 80 -6.11 -26.78 -5.01
CA PRO A 80 -5.90 -25.43 -5.51
C PRO A 80 -6.96 -24.49 -4.92
N VAL A 81 -6.53 -23.35 -4.36
CA VAL A 81 -7.42 -22.27 -3.93
C VAL A 81 -7.26 -21.06 -4.83
N ALA A 82 -8.28 -20.20 -4.86
CA ALA A 82 -8.14 -18.88 -5.47
C ALA A 82 -6.95 -18.16 -4.83
N ASN A 83 -6.10 -17.55 -5.66
CA ASN A 83 -4.95 -16.81 -5.20
C ASN A 83 -5.40 -15.36 -5.09
N SER A 84 -5.41 -14.84 -3.88
CA SER A 84 -5.71 -13.45 -3.58
C SER A 84 -4.45 -12.72 -3.10
N ASP A 85 -3.28 -13.36 -3.13
CA ASP A 85 -2.04 -12.75 -2.65
C ASP A 85 -1.52 -11.76 -3.68
N VAL A 86 -1.36 -10.52 -3.24
CA VAL A 86 -0.70 -9.43 -3.96
C VAL A 86 0.69 -9.26 -3.37
N MET A 87 1.69 -9.57 -4.18
CA MET A 87 3.10 -9.44 -3.85
C MET A 87 3.50 -7.96 -3.92
N VAL A 88 4.12 -7.43 -2.87
CA VAL A 88 4.61 -6.04 -2.82
C VAL A 88 6.12 -5.97 -2.61
N ALA A 89 6.78 -5.09 -3.35
CA ALA A 89 8.18 -4.74 -3.14
C ALA A 89 8.26 -3.44 -2.33
N LEU A 90 9.07 -3.43 -1.28
CA LEU A 90 9.18 -2.31 -0.34
C LEU A 90 10.54 -1.62 -0.41
N ASN A 91 10.51 -0.30 -0.36
CA ASN A 91 11.66 0.58 -0.08
C ASN A 91 11.51 1.17 1.33
N CYS A 92 12.37 0.70 2.24
CA CYS A 92 12.46 1.11 3.63
C CYS A 92 13.67 2.02 3.91
N ASN A 93 14.21 2.67 2.87
CA ASN A 93 15.18 3.75 3.06
C ASN A 93 14.48 5.02 3.56
N ALA A 94 15.25 6.04 3.92
CA ALA A 94 14.68 7.32 4.34
C ALA A 94 13.82 7.95 3.24
N ALA A 95 12.76 8.67 3.64
CA ALA A 95 11.84 9.32 2.72
C ALA A 95 12.56 10.28 1.74
N VAL A 96 13.65 10.91 2.19
CA VAL A 96 14.59 11.69 1.37
C VAL A 96 16.02 11.33 1.79
N ALA A 97 16.94 11.22 0.84
CA ALA A 97 18.36 10.99 1.12
C ALA A 97 18.97 12.15 1.91
N ALA A 98 19.83 11.81 2.88
CA ALA A 98 20.58 12.77 3.70
C ALA A 98 22.05 12.33 3.84
N PRO A 99 22.97 13.20 4.31
CA PRO A 99 24.35 12.81 4.54
C PRO A 99 24.46 11.56 5.43
N GLY A 100 25.05 10.48 4.91
CA GLY A 100 25.18 9.21 5.62
C GLY A 100 23.91 8.35 5.72
N ALA A 101 22.77 8.81 5.17
CA ALA A 101 21.51 8.09 5.20
C ALA A 101 20.93 7.89 3.79
N PRO A 102 20.86 6.64 3.28
CA PRO A 102 20.25 6.38 1.98
C PRO A 102 18.75 6.71 2.01
N GLY A 103 18.23 7.20 0.88
CA GLY A 103 16.83 7.59 0.75
C GLY A 103 16.46 8.02 -0.67
N ASN A 104 15.21 8.43 -0.87
CA ASN A 104 14.79 8.91 -2.20
C ASN A 104 15.52 10.20 -2.57
N SER A 105 15.88 10.35 -3.84
CA SER A 105 16.47 11.61 -4.34
C SER A 105 15.50 12.76 -4.11
N ALA A 106 15.96 13.85 -3.52
CA ALA A 106 15.16 15.08 -3.36
C ALA A 106 14.67 15.67 -4.70
N MET A 107 15.23 15.21 -5.83
CA MET A 107 14.80 15.60 -7.17
C MET A 107 13.79 14.66 -7.80
N SER A 108 13.52 13.47 -7.23
CA SER A 108 12.44 12.60 -7.73
C SER A 108 11.07 13.14 -7.29
N PRO A 109 9.96 12.79 -7.97
CA PRO A 109 8.62 13.19 -7.54
C PRO A 109 8.34 12.86 -6.07
N VAL A 110 8.54 11.59 -5.69
CA VAL A 110 8.36 11.11 -4.31
C VAL A 110 9.27 11.83 -3.31
N GLY A 111 10.53 12.07 -3.66
CA GLY A 111 11.46 12.77 -2.78
C GLY A 111 11.15 14.26 -2.63
N ARG A 112 10.59 14.90 -3.66
CA ARG A 112 10.09 16.29 -3.56
C ARG A 112 8.89 16.38 -2.62
N ASP A 113 7.94 15.47 -2.76
CA ASP A 113 6.74 15.44 -1.91
C ASP A 113 7.11 15.16 -0.45
N ALA A 114 7.99 14.20 -0.22
CA ALA A 114 8.53 13.89 1.11
C ALA A 114 9.27 15.09 1.72
N LYS A 115 10.11 15.78 0.94
CA LYS A 115 10.81 16.99 1.40
C LYS A 115 9.82 18.10 1.76
N ALA A 116 8.79 18.30 0.96
CA ALA A 116 7.76 19.30 1.22
C ALA A 116 6.97 18.96 2.50
N GLU A 117 6.64 17.69 2.73
CA GLU A 117 6.00 17.23 3.96
C GLU A 117 6.89 17.44 5.19
N GLN A 118 8.17 17.08 5.11
CA GLN A 118 9.15 17.33 6.17
C GLN A 118 9.24 18.82 6.54
N GLN A 119 9.25 19.71 5.55
CA GLN A 119 9.24 21.16 5.78
C GLN A 119 7.94 21.63 6.44
N ARG A 120 6.78 21.09 6.04
CA ARG A 120 5.49 21.40 6.68
C ARG A 120 5.46 20.95 8.14
N GLN A 121 5.98 19.75 8.44
CA GLN A 121 6.02 19.23 9.79
C GLN A 121 6.99 20.01 10.68
N ALA A 122 8.17 20.37 10.16
CA ALA A 122 9.11 21.24 10.87
C ALA A 122 8.49 22.61 11.19
N ALA A 123 7.76 23.22 10.24
CA ALA A 123 7.07 24.48 10.48
C ALA A 123 5.94 24.37 11.53
N LYS A 124 5.20 23.25 11.54
CA LYS A 124 4.18 22.97 12.57
C LYS A 124 4.82 22.82 13.96
N ALA A 125 5.88 22.03 14.05
CA ALA A 125 6.60 21.82 15.31
C ALA A 125 7.18 23.12 15.87
N ALA A 126 7.76 23.98 15.02
CA ALA A 126 8.27 25.29 15.43
C ALA A 126 7.16 26.21 15.97
N ARG A 127 5.98 26.22 15.32
CA ARG A 127 4.81 26.99 15.81
C ARG A 127 4.29 26.46 17.14
N GLU A 128 4.27 25.14 17.29
CA GLU A 128 3.84 24.52 18.53
C GLU A 128 4.80 24.81 19.69
N ALA A 129 6.12 24.73 19.45
CA ALA A 129 7.13 25.10 20.43
C ALA A 129 6.99 26.56 20.88
N ALA A 130 6.86 27.51 19.95
CA ALA A 130 6.65 28.92 20.28
C ALA A 130 5.38 29.14 21.12
N ARG A 131 4.28 28.46 20.79
CA ARG A 131 3.03 28.53 21.55
C ARG A 131 3.17 27.97 22.97
N LEU A 132 3.98 26.93 23.16
CA LEU A 132 4.25 26.37 24.49
C LEU A 132 5.10 27.32 25.32
N GLU A 133 6.12 27.96 24.73
CA GLU A 133 6.93 28.99 25.39
C GLU A 133 6.08 30.19 25.83
N GLU A 134 5.16 30.67 24.97
CA GLU A 134 4.22 31.74 25.34
C GLU A 134 3.31 31.34 26.52
N GLN A 135 2.82 30.10 26.54
CA GLN A 135 2.00 29.59 27.64
C GLN A 135 2.79 29.45 28.94
N GLU A 136 4.06 29.06 28.87
CA GLU A 136 4.94 28.95 30.04
C GLU A 136 5.22 30.32 30.65
N LEU A 137 5.54 31.31 29.81
CA LEU A 137 5.73 32.71 30.23
C LEU A 137 4.45 33.27 30.87
N ALA A 138 3.29 33.08 30.23
CA ALA A 138 2.01 33.54 30.76
C ALA A 138 1.65 32.90 32.12
N ARG A 139 2.05 31.65 32.37
CA ARG A 139 1.87 30.98 33.66
C ARG A 139 2.87 31.45 34.72
N ALA A 140 4.11 31.74 34.33
CA ALA A 140 5.11 32.27 35.24
C ALA A 140 4.75 33.69 35.72
N GLU A 141 4.06 34.47 34.90
CA GLU A 141 3.62 35.84 35.20
C GLU A 141 2.35 35.93 36.06
N THR A 142 1.62 34.83 36.29
CA THR A 142 0.49 34.80 37.24
C THR A 142 0.95 34.30 38.61
N PRO A 143 1.40 35.18 39.54
CA PRO A 143 1.69 34.76 40.91
C PRO A 143 0.41 34.27 41.57
N ASN A 144 0.50 33.15 42.29
CA ASN A 144 -0.58 32.64 43.14
C ASN A 144 -1.05 33.76 44.08
N THR A 145 -2.26 34.29 43.84
CA THR A 145 -3.02 35.11 44.79
C THR A 145 -3.85 34.22 45.70
#